data_AF-A0A511XM45-F1
#
_entry.id   AF-A0A511XM45-F1
#
_cell.length_a   1.000
_cell.length_b   1.000
_cell.length_c   1.000
_cell.angle_alpha   90.00
_cell.angle_beta   90.00
_cell.angle_gamma   90.00
#
_symmetry.space_group_name_H-M   'P 1'
#
loop_
_entity.id
_entity.type
_entity.pdbx_description
1 polymer ?
#
loop_
_entity_poly.entity_id
_entity_poly.type
_entity_poly.pdbx_seq_one_letter_code
_entity_poly.pdbx_strand_id
1 'polypeptide(L)'
;MSLDPATTRRIARLARIGLDDQETETVRTQLGGILGWIEILNEVDVEGVPPMVGTSMNTALTRRPDAVTDGNCQEKVLSNAPDRAGPFFTVPKVVE
;
A
#
# COMPACT_ATOMS: atom_id res chain seq x y z
N MET A 1 13.07 -0.61 19.13
CA MET A 1 12.77 -2.00 18.67
C MET A 1 13.86 -2.46 17.70
N SER A 2 14.32 -3.73 17.75
CA SER A 2 15.30 -4.24 16.78
C SER A 2 14.60 -5.00 15.65
N LEU A 3 14.82 -4.59 14.40
CA LEU A 3 14.29 -5.26 13.21
C LEU A 3 15.27 -6.34 12.74
N ASP A 4 14.81 -7.59 12.66
CA ASP A 4 15.60 -8.71 12.15
C ASP A 4 15.44 -8.87 10.62
N PRO A 5 16.41 -9.52 9.93
CA PRO A 5 16.33 -9.73 8.48
C PRO A 5 15.10 -10.55 8.03
N ALA A 6 14.58 -11.45 8.89
CA ALA A 6 13.41 -12.25 8.59
C ALA A 6 12.14 -11.38 8.51
N THR A 7 12.00 -10.44 9.44
CA THR A 7 10.90 -9.48 9.49
C THR A 7 10.99 -8.50 8.33
N THR A 8 12.19 -8.02 7.98
CA THR A 8 12.37 -7.17 6.78
C THR A 8 11.90 -7.87 5.51
N ARG A 9 12.31 -9.14 5.30
CA ARG A 9 11.85 -9.92 4.14
C ARG A 9 10.35 -10.17 4.17
N ARG A 10 9.76 -10.38 5.35
CA ARG A 10 8.30 -10.53 5.51
C ARG A 10 7.56 -9.27 5.10
N ILE A 11 8.03 -8.10 5.53
CA ILE A 11 7.45 -6.79 5.17
C ILE A 11 7.55 -6.59 3.65
N ALA A 12 8.72 -6.84 3.06
CA ALA A 12 8.92 -6.73 1.62
C ALA A 12 7.97 -7.64 0.82
N ARG A 13 7.77 -8.88 1.28
CA ARG A 13 6.81 -9.81 0.67
C ARG A 13 5.36 -9.32 0.76
N LEU A 14 4.96 -8.72 1.88
CA LEU A 14 3.63 -8.12 2.04
C LEU A 14 3.43 -6.94 1.06
N ALA A 15 4.48 -6.15 0.84
CA ALA A 15 4.49 -5.03 -0.11
C ALA A 15 4.74 -5.44 -1.58
N ARG A 16 4.95 -6.74 -1.87
CA ARG A 16 5.31 -7.27 -3.20
C ARG A 16 6.62 -6.69 -3.76
N ILE A 17 7.59 -6.41 -2.89
CA ILE A 17 8.93 -5.94 -3.24
C ILE A 17 9.90 -7.12 -3.13
N GLY A 18 10.59 -7.43 -4.23
CA GLY A 18 11.71 -8.37 -4.22
C GLY A 18 12.96 -7.68 -3.66
N LEU A 19 13.64 -8.31 -2.70
CA LEU A 19 14.90 -7.84 -2.14
C LEU A 19 15.93 -8.95 -2.20
N ASP A 20 17.15 -8.63 -2.60
CA ASP A 20 18.30 -9.50 -2.39
C ASP A 20 18.83 -9.40 -0.94
N ASP A 21 19.86 -10.18 -0.62
CA ASP A 21 20.42 -10.22 0.74
C ASP A 21 21.13 -8.92 1.15
N GLN A 22 21.77 -8.22 0.20
CA GLN A 22 22.46 -6.96 0.45
C GLN A 22 21.45 -5.82 0.64
N GLU A 23 20.42 -5.79 -0.19
CA GLU A 23 19.28 -4.87 -0.08
C GLU A 23 18.52 -5.10 1.22
N THR A 24 18.32 -6.36 1.62
CA THR A 24 17.66 -6.70 2.89
C THR A 24 18.37 -6.05 4.07
N GLU A 25 19.70 -6.12 4.11
CA GLU A 25 20.49 -5.54 5.21
C GLU A 25 20.47 -4.00 5.19
N THR A 26 20.51 -3.42 3.99
CA THR A 26 20.42 -1.97 3.81
C THR A 26 19.07 -1.43 4.29
N VAL A 27 17.98 -2.05 3.83
CA VAL A 27 16.61 -1.70 4.18
C VAL A 27 16.36 -1.93 5.67
N ARG A 28 16.89 -3.01 6.24
CA ARG A 28 16.80 -3.29 7.69
C ARG A 28 17.38 -2.14 8.52
N THR A 29 18.56 -1.66 8.15
CA THR A 29 19.23 -0.55 8.86
C THR A 29 18.45 0.75 8.73
N GLN A 30 17.99 1.07 7.52
CA GLN A 30 17.22 2.30 7.27
C GLN A 30 15.87 2.30 8.00
N LEU A 31 15.11 1.20 7.92
CA LEU A 31 13.85 1.04 8.63
C LEU A 31 14.04 1.06 10.14
N GLY A 32 15.12 0.45 10.65
CA GLY A 32 15.47 0.52 12.07
C GLY A 32 15.67 1.97 12.54
N GLY A 33 16.35 2.80 11.76
CA GLY A 33 16.52 4.23 12.05
C GLY A 33 15.19 5.01 12.05
N ILE A 34 14.33 4.76 11.06
CA ILE A 34 13.01 5.41 10.96
C ILE A 34 12.12 5.01 12.15
N LEU A 35 12.08 3.71 12.49
CA LEU A 35 11.30 3.22 13.64
C LEU A 35 11.81 3.82 14.96
N GLY A 36 13.13 3.91 15.13
CA GLY A 36 13.72 4.58 16.29
C GLY A 36 13.34 6.06 16.38
N TRP A 37 13.26 6.77 15.26
CA TRP A 37 12.81 8.16 15.25
C TRP A 37 11.32 8.30 15.61
N ILE A 38 10.48 7.37 15.15
CA ILE A 38 9.04 7.34 15.47
C ILE A 38 8.80 7.13 16.97
N GLU A 39 9.71 6.46 17.70
CA GLU A 39 9.57 6.21 19.14
C GLU A 39 9.45 7.50 19.97
N ILE A 40 9.92 8.65 19.45
CA ILE A 40 9.76 9.98 20.08
C ILE A 40 8.27 10.32 20.31
N LEU A 41 7.37 9.84 19.46
CA LEU A 41 5.93 10.09 19.60
C LEU A 41 5.34 9.46 20.88
N ASN A 42 6.00 8.45 21.46
CA ASN A 42 5.56 7.82 22.71
C ASN A 42 5.73 8.72 23.94
N GLU A 43 6.49 9.82 23.83
CA GLU A 43 6.65 10.80 24.93
C GLU A 43 5.39 11.65 25.13
N VAL A 44 4.46 11.64 24.17
CA VAL A 44 3.24 12.44 24.21
C VAL A 44 2.08 11.58 24.72
N ASP A 45 1.45 12.02 25.81
CA ASP A 45 0.21 11.42 26.30
C ASP A 45 -0.95 11.76 25.37
N VAL A 46 -1.61 10.71 24.87
CA VAL A 46 -2.78 10.80 23.98
C VAL A 46 -4.02 10.14 24.60
N GLU A 47 -4.01 9.89 25.92
CA GLU A 47 -5.17 9.37 26.63
C GLU A 47 -6.39 10.28 26.45
N GLY A 48 -7.52 9.71 26.03
CA GLY A 48 -8.74 10.45 25.75
C GLY A 48 -8.74 11.27 24.45
N VAL A 49 -7.66 11.27 23.66
CA VAL A 49 -7.61 11.94 22.36
C VAL A 49 -8.15 11.00 21.26
N PRO A 50 -9.27 11.33 20.60
CA PRO A 50 -9.79 10.50 19.52
C PRO A 50 -8.87 10.58 18.28
N PRO A 51 -8.65 9.47 17.54
CA PRO A 51 -7.85 9.47 16.34
C PRO A 51 -8.51 10.29 15.22
N MET A 52 -7.70 11.04 14.48
CA MET A 52 -8.16 11.82 13.32
C MET A 52 -8.33 10.90 12.10
N VAL A 53 -9.56 10.74 11.59
CA VAL A 53 -9.84 9.85 10.44
C VAL A 53 -10.20 10.59 9.14
N GLY A 54 -10.10 11.92 9.14
CA GLY A 54 -10.34 12.78 7.97
C GLY A 54 -10.57 14.23 8.37
N THR A 55 -10.61 15.12 7.38
CA THR A 55 -10.86 16.56 7.61
C THR A 55 -12.34 16.91 7.79
N SER A 56 -13.24 16.04 7.33
CA SER A 56 -14.69 16.27 7.30
C SER A 56 -15.43 15.42 8.33
N MET A 57 -15.03 15.54 9.61
CA MET A 57 -15.55 14.66 10.67
C MET A 57 -17.02 14.89 11.03
N ASN A 58 -17.57 16.04 10.67
CA ASN A 58 -18.97 16.43 10.94
C ASN A 58 -19.80 16.54 9.66
N THR A 59 -19.37 15.90 8.57
CA THR A 59 -20.07 15.97 7.28
C THR A 59 -20.64 14.60 6.95
N ALA A 60 -21.89 14.58 6.46
CA ALA A 60 -22.46 13.35 5.92
C ALA A 60 -21.58 12.80 4.79
N LEU A 61 -21.39 11.48 4.76
CA LEU A 61 -20.66 10.83 3.67
C LEU A 61 -21.32 11.16 2.32
N THR A 62 -20.51 11.58 1.35
CA THR A 62 -20.98 11.87 0.00
C THR A 62 -21.51 10.60 -0.64
N ARG A 63 -22.77 10.63 -1.08
CA ARG A 63 -23.39 9.54 -1.85
C ARG A 63 -23.32 9.86 -3.34
N ARG A 64 -22.94 8.88 -4.14
CA ARG A 64 -23.03 8.94 -5.60
C ARG A 64 -24.44 8.49 -6.03
N PRO A 65 -25.08 9.14 -7.01
CA PRO A 65 -26.31 8.62 -7.61
C PRO A 65 -26.04 7.28 -8.32
N ASP A 66 -27.03 6.39 -8.31
CA ASP A 66 -26.95 5.13 -9.05
C ASP A 66 -27.33 5.33 -10.52
N ALA A 67 -26.38 5.87 -11.27
CA ALA A 67 -26.51 6.10 -12.71
C ALA A 67 -25.29 5.56 -13.46
N VAL A 68 -25.51 5.09 -14.70
CA VAL A 68 -24.47 4.70 -15.65
C VAL A 68 -23.85 5.97 -16.24
N THR A 69 -22.53 6.12 -16.14
CA THR A 69 -21.81 7.33 -16.58
C THR A 69 -20.87 7.11 -17.77
N ASP A 70 -20.43 5.88 -18.01
CA ASP A 70 -19.51 5.52 -19.09
C ASP A 70 -19.72 4.05 -19.51
N GLY A 71 -19.20 3.66 -20.67
CA GLY A 71 -19.27 2.31 -21.21
C GLY A 71 -18.61 2.18 -22.59
N ASN A 72 -18.43 0.93 -23.04
CA ASN A 72 -17.87 0.60 -24.37
C ASN A 72 -16.49 1.22 -24.68
N CYS A 73 -15.68 1.53 -23.66
CA CYS A 73 -14.38 2.18 -23.80
C CYS A 73 -13.18 1.21 -23.70
N GLN A 74 -13.37 -0.05 -24.11
CA GLN A 74 -12.37 -1.13 -23.97
C GLN A 74 -10.98 -0.76 -24.49
N GLU A 75 -10.89 -0.20 -25.71
CA GLU A 75 -9.60 0.22 -26.27
C GLU A 75 -8.90 1.30 -25.43
N LYS A 76 -9.66 2.23 -24.83
CA LYS A 76 -9.10 3.24 -23.94
C LYS A 76 -8.59 2.61 -22.64
N VAL A 77 -9.34 1.67 -22.07
CA VAL A 77 -8.97 0.96 -20.84
C VAL A 77 -7.70 0.11 -21.04
N LEU A 78 -7.58 -0.57 -22.18
CA LEU A 78 -6.45 -1.45 -22.49
C LEU A 78 -5.24 -0.72 -23.08
N SER A 79 -5.32 0.59 -23.33
CA SER A 79 -4.26 1.36 -24.00
C SER A 79 -2.90 1.30 -23.29
N ASN A 80 -2.88 1.12 -21.96
CA ASN A 80 -1.67 1.02 -21.15
C ASN A 80 -1.39 -0.40 -20.64
N ALA A 81 -2.13 -1.41 -21.12
CA ALA A 81 -1.90 -2.80 -20.74
C ALA A 81 -0.51 -3.24 -21.23
N PRO A 82 0.40 -3.73 -20.36
CA PRO A 82 1.71 -4.20 -20.79
C PRO A 82 1.64 -5.36 -21.78
N ASP A 83 0.64 -6.22 -21.63
CA ASP A 83 0.30 -7.30 -22.56
C ASP A 83 -1.22 -7.50 -22.57
N ARG A 84 -1.79 -7.85 -23.74
CA ARG A 84 -3.22 -8.09 -23.94
C ARG A 84 -3.50 -9.25 -24.87
N ALA A 85 -4.49 -10.05 -24.53
CA ALA A 85 -5.04 -11.10 -25.37
C ALA A 85 -6.45 -10.70 -25.82
N GLY A 86 -6.55 -10.04 -26.97
CA GLY A 86 -7.80 -9.47 -27.46
C GLY A 86 -8.41 -8.50 -26.43
N PRO A 87 -9.62 -8.77 -25.90
CA PRO A 87 -10.30 -7.90 -24.94
C PRO A 87 -9.82 -8.05 -23.48
N PHE A 88 -8.79 -8.85 -23.19
CA PHE A 88 -8.36 -9.19 -21.83
C PHE A 88 -6.94 -8.71 -21.51
N PHE A 89 -6.70 -8.41 -20.22
CA PHE A 89 -5.34 -8.27 -19.69
C PHE A 89 -4.68 -9.65 -19.59
N THR A 90 -3.43 -9.75 -20.05
CA THR A 90 -2.66 -10.99 -19.90
C THR A 90 -1.88 -10.95 -18.59
N VAL A 91 -1.98 -12.03 -17.80
CA VAL A 91 -1.19 -12.22 -16.57
C VAL A 91 -0.69 -13.66 -16.50
N PRO A 92 0.45 -13.92 -15.82
CA PRO A 92 0.87 -15.29 -15.53
C PRO A 92 -0.24 -16.05 -14.82
N LYS A 93 -0.42 -17.33 -15.17
CA LYS A 93 -1.42 -18.19 -14.54
C LYS A 93 -1.16 -18.24 -13.04
N VAL A 94 -2.18 -17.91 -12.25
CA VAL A 94 -2.13 -18.09 -10.80
C VAL A 94 -2.17 -19.60 -10.51
N VAL A 95 -1.09 -20.11 -9.94
CA VAL A 95 -0.93 -21.48 -9.46
C VAL A 95 -0.64 -21.44 -7.96
N GLU A 96 -1.23 -22.35 -7.19
CA GLU A 96 -0.94 -22.56 -5.76
C GLU A 96 0.35 -23.36 -5.56
#